data_AF-A0A950GB63-F1
#
_entry.id   AF-A0A950GB63-F1
#
_cell.length_a   1.000
_cell.length_b   1.000
_cell.length_c   1.000
_cell.angle_alpha   90.00
_cell.angle_beta   90.00
_cell.angle_gamma   90.00
#
_symmetry.space_group_name_H-M   'P 1'
#
loop_
_entity.id
_entity.type
_entity.pdbx_description
1 polymer ?
#
loop_
_entity_poly.entity_id
_entity_poly.type
_entity_poly.pdbx_seq_one_letter_code
_entity_poly.pdbx_strand_id
1 'polypeptide(L)' 'MAIRNELIEELLTGKDPKEVFAQEGLLDELRKALAERILNAEMDQHLASEREAEETEPRNHRNGHSRKTVLTG' A
#
# COMPACT_ATOMS: atom_id res chain seq x y z
N MET A 1 -2.06 -18.33 7.07
CA MET A 1 -2.49 -16.93 7.27
C MET A 1 -3.98 -16.93 7.44
N ALA A 2 -4.52 -16.32 8.49
CA ALA A 2 -5.95 -16.18 8.69
C ALA A 2 -6.28 -14.68 8.67
N ILE A 3 -7.03 -14.24 7.67
CA ILE A 3 -7.68 -12.94 7.73
C ILE A 3 -8.82 -13.10 8.74
N ARG A 4 -8.93 -12.16 9.68
CA ARG A 4 -10.00 -12.20 10.69
C ARG A 4 -11.34 -11.97 9.99
N ASN A 5 -12.33 -12.82 10.23
CA ASN A 5 -13.65 -12.73 9.58
C ASN A 5 -14.30 -11.36 9.80
N GLU A 6 -14.13 -10.78 10.99
CA GLU A 6 -14.59 -9.43 11.33
C GLU A 6 -14.10 -8.35 10.35
N LEU A 7 -12.86 -8.47 9.82
CA LEU A 7 -12.33 -7.53 8.84
C LEU A 7 -12.96 -7.72 7.47
N ILE A 8 -13.31 -8.96 7.10
CA ILE A 8 -14.03 -9.23 5.85
C ILE A 8 -15.44 -8.67 5.94
N GLU A 9 -16.13 -8.86 7.06
CA GLU A 9 -17.45 -8.27 7.29
C GLU A 9 -17.40 -6.74 7.24
N GLU A 10 -16.40 -6.12 7.87
CA GLU A 10 -16.20 -4.66 7.82
C GLU A 10 -16.00 -4.17 6.38
N LEU A 11 -15.13 -4.84 5.62
CA LEU A 11 -14.86 -4.48 4.22
C LEU A 11 -16.09 -4.65 3.30
N LEU A 12 -16.99 -5.60 3.62
CA LEU A 12 -18.19 -5.89 2.85
C LEU A 12 -19.42 -5.10 3.31
N THR A 13 -19.38 -4.48 4.50
CA THR A 13 -20.53 -3.77 5.07
C THR A 13 -20.96 -2.62 4.16
N GLY A 14 -22.21 -2.67 3.68
CA GLY A 14 -22.80 -1.62 2.85
C GLY A 14 -22.35 -1.61 1.39
N LYS A 15 -21.58 -2.60 0.92
CA LYS A 15 -21.18 -2.75 -0.49
C LYS A 15 -22.04 -3.78 -1.22
N ASP A 16 -22.32 -3.56 -2.51
CA ASP A 16 -22.98 -4.55 -3.36
C ASP A 16 -21.98 -5.69 -3.66
N PRO A 17 -22.34 -6.97 -3.46
CA PRO A 17 -21.51 -8.11 -3.86
C PRO A 17 -20.97 -8.05 -5.29
N LYS A 18 -21.69 -7.40 -6.23
CA LYS A 18 -21.24 -7.22 -7.61
C LYS A 18 -20.09 -6.21 -7.75
N GLU A 19 -20.02 -5.21 -6.88
CA GLU A 19 -18.95 -4.20 -6.87
C GLU A 19 -17.65 -4.73 -6.28
N VAL A 20 -17.71 -5.77 -5.45
CA VAL A 20 -16.52 -6.38 -4.81
C VAL A 20 -15.54 -6.91 -5.85
N PHE A 21 -16.08 -7.54 -6.91
CA PHE A 21 -15.32 -8.16 -7.99
C PHE A 21 -15.45 -7.42 -9.33
N ALA A 22 -16.08 -6.25 -9.33
CA ALA A 22 -16.11 -5.40 -10.51
C ALA A 22 -14.71 -4.88 -10.85
N GLN A 23 -14.51 -4.49 -12.10
CA GLN A 23 -13.33 -3.73 -12.49
C GLN A 23 -13.31 -2.39 -11.74
N GLU A 24 -12.14 -2.04 -11.17
CA GLU A 24 -11.99 -0.91 -10.24
C GLU A 24 -12.81 -1.08 -8.95
N GLY A 25 -13.14 -2.33 -8.60
CA GLY A 25 -13.87 -2.70 -7.39
C GLY A 25 -12.99 -2.79 -6.14
N LEU A 26 -13.57 -3.31 -5.06
CA LEU A 26 -12.92 -3.42 -3.75
C LEU A 26 -11.59 -4.18 -3.80
N LEU A 27 -11.50 -5.24 -4.60
CA LEU A 27 -10.27 -6.02 -4.71
C LEU A 27 -9.12 -5.22 -5.34
N ASP A 28 -9.41 -4.40 -6.34
CA ASP A 28 -8.43 -3.53 -7.00
C ASP A 28 -7.97 -2.43 -6.05
N GLU A 29 -8.90 -1.83 -5.29
CA GLU A 29 -8.60 -0.87 -4.23
C GLU A 29 -7.69 -1.49 -3.15
N LEU A 30 -8.01 -2.71 -2.70
CA LEU A 30 -7.23 -3.41 -1.68
C LEU A 30 -5.83 -3.74 -2.20
N ARG A 31 -5.72 -4.21 -3.44
CA ARG A 31 -4.42 -4.50 -4.07
C ARG A 31 -3.57 -3.24 -4.18
N LYS A 32 -4.17 -2.12 -4.58
CA LYS A 32 -3.51 -0.81 -4.63
C LYS A 32 -3.04 -0.38 -3.24
N ALA A 33 -3.91 -0.42 -2.25
CA ALA A 33 -3.58 -0.01 -0.88
C ALA A 33 -2.44 -0.84 -0.28
N LEU A 34 -2.43 -2.16 -0.52
CA LEU A 34 -1.36 -3.05 -0.11
C LEU A 34 -0.04 -2.71 -0.82
N ALA A 35 -0.07 -2.52 -2.14
CA ALA A 35 1.12 -2.15 -2.90
C ALA A 35 1.71 -0.82 -2.43
N GLU A 36 0.88 0.21 -2.27
CA GLU A 36 1.30 1.53 -1.77
C GLU A 36 1.89 1.43 -0.35
N ARG A 37 1.31 0.60 0.53
CA ARG A 37 1.82 0.41 1.90
C ARG A 37 3.19 -0.28 1.91
N ILE A 38 3.38 -1.30 1.07
CA ILE A 38 4.67 -2.00 0.95
C ILE A 38 5.74 -1.04 0.40
N LEU A 39 5.45 -0.32 -0.69
CA LEU A 39 6.38 0.64 -1.27
C LEU A 39 6.78 1.76 -0.29
N ASN A 40 5.83 2.24 0.52
CA ASN A 40 6.15 3.23 1.56
C ASN A 40 7.04 2.66 2.66
N ALA A 41 6.80 1.42 3.09
CA ALA A 41 7.64 0.75 4.09
C ALA A 41 9.06 0.51 3.57
N GLU A 42 9.22 0.12 2.31
CA GLU A 42 10.53 0.00 1.66
C GLU A 42 11.28 1.33 1.63
N MET A 43 10.59 2.44 1.34
CA MET A 43 11.18 3.78 1.36
C MET A 43 11.59 4.21 2.78
N ASP A 44 10.76 3.93 3.78
CA ASP A 44 11.09 4.21 5.18
C ASP A 44 12.33 3.43 5.62
N GLN A 45 12.40 2.14 5.27
CA GLN A 45 13.56 1.31 5.56
C GLN A 45 14.81 1.86 4.86
N HIS A 46 14.72 2.19 3.57
CA HIS A 46 15.86 2.70 2.81
C HIS A 46 16.43 3.98 3.43
N LEU A 47 15.58 4.97 3.74
CA LEU A 47 16.01 6.23 4.35
C LEU A 47 16.53 6.03 5.78
N ALA A 48 15.97 5.09 6.55
CA ALA A 48 16.48 4.76 7.87
C ALA A 48 17.89 4.15 7.80
N SER A 49 18.11 3.20 6.87
CA SER A 49 19.43 2.59 6.65
C SER A 49 20.48 3.60 6.22
N GLU A 50 20.13 4.58 5.38
CA GLU A 50 21.07 5.66 5.00
C GLU A 50 21.44 6.54 6.20
N ARG A 51 20.47 6.90 7.05
CA ARG A 51 20.72 7.68 8.26
C ARG A 51 21.61 6.97 9.27
N GLU A 52 21.50 5.65 9.37
CA GLU A 52 22.34 4.85 10.25
C GLU A 52 23.77 4.68 9.71
N ALA A 53 23.93 4.72 8.38
CA ALA A 53 25.23 4.55 7.72
C ALA A 53 26.03 5.85 7.59
N GLU A 54 25.38 7.01 7.58
CA GLU A 54 26.04 8.30 7.46
C GLU A 54 26.45 8.86 8.84
N GLU A 55 27.73 9.20 8.99
CA GLU A 55 28.26 9.87 10.20
C GLU A 55 27.86 11.37 10.27
N THR A 56 27.26 11.88 9.20
CA THR A 56 26.86 13.29 9.01
C THR A 56 25.39 13.40 8.64
N GLU A 57 24.89 14.62 8.41
CA GLU A 57 23.48 14.85 8.07
C GLU A 57 23.00 14.04 6.85
N PRO A 58 21.76 13.53 6.86
CA PRO A 58 21.23 12.64 5.83
C PRO A 58 21.20 13.34 4.47
N ARG A 59 21.76 12.70 3.43
CA ARG A 59 21.78 13.29 2.08
C ARG A 59 20.44 13.22 1.34
N ASN A 60 19.64 12.19 1.59
CA ASN A 60 18.37 11.95 0.89
C ASN A 60 17.16 12.21 1.78
N HIS A 61 16.10 12.76 1.16
CA HIS A 61 14.83 13.03 1.82
C HIS A 61 13.66 12.64 0.91
N ARG A 62 12.49 12.45 1.52
CA ARG A 62 11.25 12.21 0.77
C ARG A 62 10.93 13.41 -0.13
N ASN A 63 10.61 13.12 -1.39
CA ASN A 63 10.27 14.14 -2.40
C ASN A 63 8.88 13.88 -3.01
N GLY A 64 7.87 13.72 -2.14
CA GLY A 64 6.49 13.49 -2.57
C GLY A 64 6.23 12.11 -3.18
N HIS A 65 5.19 12.04 -4.03
CA HIS A 65 4.71 10.82 -4.67
C HIS A 65 4.45 11.07 -6.16
N SER A 66 4.57 10.03 -6.99
CA SER A 66 4.24 10.08 -8.42
C SER A 66 3.19 9.03 -8.76
N ARG A 67 2.29 9.36 -9.69
CA ARG A 67 1.21 8.47 -10.13
C ARG A 67 1.74 7.49 -11.16
N LYS A 68 1.43 6.20 -10.98
CA LYS A 68 1.73 5.13 -11.94
C LYS A 68 0.50 4.25 -12.12
N THR A 69 0.07 4.06 -13.37
CA THR A 69 -0.93 3.05 -13.71
C THR A 69 -0.22 1.70 -13.88
N VAL A 70 -0.69 0.69 -13.16
CA VAL A 70 -0.10 -0.66 -13.16
C VAL A 70 -1.13 -1.62 -13.74
N LEU A 71 -0.68 -2.46 -14.67
CA LEU A 71 -1.51 -3.54 -15.21
C LEU A 71 -1.54 -4.67 -14.18
N THR A 72 -2.72 -4.91 -13.62
CA THR A 72 -2.99 -5.99 -12.68
C THR A 72 -3.68 -7.12 -13.43
N GLY A 73 -3.09 -8.32 -13.36
CA GLY A 73 -3.73 -9.56 -13.85
C GLY A 73 -4.76 -10.10 -12.87
#